data_AF-A0A4R3JRM2-F1
#
_entry.id   AF-A0A4R3JRM2-F1
#
_cell.length_a   1.000
_cell.length_b   1.000
_cell.length_c   1.000
_cell.angle_alpha   90.00
_cell.angle_beta   90.00
_cell.angle_gamma   90.00
#
_symmetry.space_group_name_H-M   'P 1'
#
loop_
_entity.id
_entity.type
_entity.pdbx_description
1 polymer ?
#
loop_
_entity_poly.entity_id
_entity_poly.type
_entity_poly.pdbx_seq_one_letter_code
_entity_poly.pdbx_strand_id
1 'polypeptide(L)'
;MAAQPEPWFERRIKRGLAALMALRMEGHPPADTVEATAKVWVQALWPGRAWVEALDADRIGEAFRQITLHETRWPTPAVFLRYLPARMPQKSLPPPAQTAEEKERARAILAGIMEALKSKRTINESGQN
;
A
#
# COMPACT_ATOMS: atom_id res chain seq x y z
N MET A 1 2.78 -7.60 -22.45
CA MET A 1 3.15 -8.88 -21.81
C MET A 1 3.09 -8.68 -20.31
N ALA A 2 2.33 -9.48 -19.57
CA ALA A 2 2.39 -9.41 -18.10
C ALA A 2 3.81 -9.78 -17.66
N ALA A 3 4.40 -9.02 -16.73
CA ALA A 3 5.70 -9.35 -16.17
C ALA A 3 5.63 -10.76 -15.57
N GLN A 4 6.63 -11.59 -15.80
CA GLN A 4 6.67 -12.93 -15.23
C GLN A 4 6.81 -12.87 -13.70
N PRO A 5 6.18 -13.78 -12.94
CA PRO A 5 6.35 -13.86 -11.50
C PRO A 5 7.81 -14.02 -11.09
N GLU A 6 8.26 -13.18 -10.17
CA GLU A 6 9.62 -13.29 -9.66
C GLU A 6 9.76 -14.48 -8.69
N PRO A 7 10.90 -15.21 -8.70
CA PRO A 7 11.06 -16.42 -7.89
C PRO A 7 10.89 -16.22 -6.38
N TRP A 8 11.23 -15.04 -5.84
CA TRP A 8 11.05 -14.76 -4.41
C TRP A 8 9.58 -14.74 -4.02
N PHE A 9 8.72 -14.21 -4.88
CA PHE A 9 7.29 -14.10 -4.64
C PHE A 9 6.66 -15.48 -4.61
N GLU A 10 6.97 -16.30 -5.62
CA GLU A 10 6.52 -17.69 -5.67
C GLU A 10 6.94 -18.48 -4.42
N ARG A 11 8.20 -18.35 -3.98
CA ARG A 11 8.67 -19.00 -2.74
C ARG A 11 7.88 -18.55 -1.51
N ARG A 12 7.58 -17.24 -1.39
CA ARG A 12 6.81 -16.70 -0.27
C ARG A 12 5.37 -17.22 -0.26
N ILE A 13 4.70 -17.26 -1.42
CA ILE A 13 3.36 -17.83 -1.56
C ILE A 13 3.36 -19.32 -1.21
N LYS A 14 4.28 -20.11 -1.78
CA LYS A 14 4.41 -21.55 -1.49
C LYS A 14 4.60 -21.82 0.01
N ARG A 15 5.48 -21.06 0.67
CA ARG A 15 5.72 -21.20 2.11
C ARG A 15 4.46 -20.90 2.94
N GLY A 16 3.72 -19.84 2.59
CA GLY A 16 2.46 -19.50 3.25
C GLY A 16 1.41 -20.61 3.10
N LEU A 17 1.19 -21.08 1.87
CA LEU A 17 0.25 -22.16 1.59
C LEU A 17 0.63 -23.48 2.28
N ALA A 18 1.93 -23.80 2.38
CA ALA A 18 2.39 -24.95 3.13
C ALA A 18 2.03 -24.88 4.62
N ALA A 19 2.08 -23.67 5.23
CA ALA A 19 1.64 -23.48 6.61
C ALA A 19 0.13 -23.73 6.77
N LEU A 20 -0.69 -23.25 5.84
CA LEU A 20 -2.14 -23.53 5.83
C LEU A 20 -2.42 -25.03 5.68
N MET A 21 -1.67 -25.71 4.80
CA MET A 21 -1.79 -27.16 4.58
C MET A 21 -1.44 -27.95 5.84
N ALA A 22 -0.42 -27.51 6.58
CA ALA A 22 -0.01 -28.15 7.83
C ALA A 22 -1.12 -28.10 8.90
N LEU A 23 -1.95 -27.05 8.90
CA LEU A 23 -3.12 -26.93 9.78
C LEU A 23 -4.34 -27.72 9.30
N ARG A 24 -4.31 -28.26 8.08
CA ARG A 24 -5.41 -29.00 7.45
C ARG A 24 -6.75 -28.27 7.55
N MET A 25 -6.74 -26.98 7.21
CA MET A 25 -7.94 -26.13 7.22
C MET A 25 -9.09 -26.77 6.42
N GLU A 26 -10.33 -26.52 6.83
CA GLU A 26 -11.48 -27.10 6.15
C GLU A 26 -11.53 -26.68 4.67
N GLY A 27 -11.70 -27.64 3.75
CA GLY A 27 -11.70 -27.39 2.32
C GLY A 27 -10.31 -27.17 1.70
N HIS A 28 -9.24 -27.58 2.39
CA HIS A 28 -7.89 -27.55 1.82
C HIS A 28 -7.79 -28.44 0.57
N PRO A 29 -6.94 -28.07 -0.42
CA PRO A 29 -6.72 -28.91 -1.59
C PRO A 29 -6.08 -30.25 -1.22
N PRO A 30 -6.29 -31.30 -2.04
CA PRO A 30 -5.55 -32.55 -1.94
C PRO A 30 -4.02 -32.34 -2.01
N ALA A 31 -3.26 -33.17 -1.29
CA ALA A 31 -1.80 -33.01 -1.14
C ALA A 31 -1.05 -33.02 -2.49
N ASP A 32 -1.48 -33.85 -3.42
CA ASP A 32 -0.97 -33.98 -4.78
C ASP A 32 -1.27 -32.75 -5.68
N THR A 33 -2.24 -31.92 -5.29
CA THR A 33 -2.63 -30.70 -6.03
C THR A 33 -2.10 -29.40 -5.42
N VAL A 34 -1.33 -29.47 -4.32
CA VAL A 34 -0.82 -28.29 -3.60
C VAL A 34 0.08 -27.43 -4.50
N GLU A 35 0.94 -28.06 -5.31
CA GLU A 35 1.82 -27.32 -6.21
C GLU A 35 1.02 -26.57 -7.30
N ALA A 36 0.00 -27.21 -7.87
CA ALA A 36 -0.89 -26.59 -8.83
C ALA A 36 -1.66 -25.42 -8.20
N THR A 37 -2.13 -25.59 -6.96
CA THR A 37 -2.79 -24.52 -6.20
C THR A 37 -1.86 -23.33 -6.01
N ALA A 38 -0.59 -23.56 -5.66
CA ALA A 38 0.39 -22.48 -5.51
C ALA A 38 0.61 -21.71 -6.82
N LYS A 39 0.67 -22.41 -7.97
CA LYS A 39 0.79 -21.77 -9.30
C LYS A 39 -0.41 -20.87 -9.59
N VAL A 40 -1.62 -21.33 -9.32
CA VAL A 40 -2.86 -20.53 -9.48
C VAL A 40 -2.84 -19.30 -8.57
N TRP A 41 -2.39 -19.44 -7.33
CA TRP A 41 -2.25 -18.31 -6.41
C TRP A 41 -1.26 -17.26 -6.90
N VAL A 42 -0.10 -17.69 -7.41
CA VAL A 42 0.89 -16.76 -7.98
C VAL A 42 0.31 -16.06 -9.21
N GLN A 43 -0.36 -16.79 -10.11
CA GLN A 43 -1.00 -16.21 -11.29
C GLN A 43 -2.12 -15.23 -10.93
N ALA A 44 -2.85 -15.47 -9.84
CA ALA A 44 -3.93 -14.58 -9.39
C ALA A 44 -3.41 -13.31 -8.68
N LEU A 45 -2.32 -13.42 -7.91
CA LEU A 45 -1.83 -12.32 -7.05
C LEU A 45 -0.75 -11.46 -7.71
N TRP A 46 -0.01 -12.02 -8.67
CA TRP A 46 1.09 -11.31 -9.33
C TRP A 46 0.61 -10.14 -10.20
N PRO A 47 -0.43 -10.27 -11.04
CA PRO A 47 -0.88 -9.19 -11.91
C PRO A 47 -1.47 -8.01 -11.11
N GLY A 48 -1.32 -6.80 -11.65
CA GLY A 48 -1.97 -5.59 -11.11
C GLY A 48 -1.32 -4.99 -9.87
N ARG A 49 -0.18 -5.53 -9.41
CA ARG A 49 0.62 -4.96 -8.30
C ARG A 49 2.11 -4.98 -8.64
N ALA A 50 2.79 -3.88 -8.35
CA ALA A 50 4.24 -3.78 -8.47
C ALA A 50 4.90 -4.33 -7.20
N TRP A 51 5.00 -5.65 -7.08
CA TRP A 51 5.63 -6.31 -5.95
C TRP A 51 7.13 -6.00 -5.87
N VAL A 52 7.64 -5.75 -4.66
CA VAL A 52 9.03 -5.43 -4.36
C VAL A 52 9.46 -6.25 -3.15
N GLU A 53 10.44 -7.15 -3.33
CA GLU A 53 10.84 -8.10 -2.27
C GLU A 53 11.14 -7.40 -0.95
N ALA A 54 11.95 -6.34 -0.98
CA ALA A 54 12.34 -5.58 0.21
C ALA A 54 11.17 -4.94 0.98
N LEU A 55 10.05 -4.68 0.32
CA LEU A 55 8.88 -4.04 0.94
C LEU A 55 7.78 -5.05 1.27
N ASP A 56 7.70 -6.16 0.54
CA ASP A 56 6.52 -7.01 0.52
C ASP A 56 6.76 -8.41 1.09
N ALA A 57 8.00 -8.89 1.16
CA ALA A 57 8.29 -10.25 1.60
C ALA A 57 7.76 -10.55 3.01
N ASP A 58 7.91 -9.62 3.93
CA ASP A 58 7.42 -9.76 5.31
C ASP A 58 5.92 -9.51 5.40
N ARG A 59 5.37 -8.57 4.61
CA ARG A 59 3.92 -8.32 4.51
C ARG A 59 3.16 -9.56 4.05
N ILE A 60 3.70 -10.30 3.09
CA ILE A 60 3.12 -11.57 2.61
C ILE A 60 3.13 -12.61 3.74
N GLY A 61 4.25 -12.75 4.46
CA GLY A 61 4.35 -13.65 5.60
C GLY A 61 3.34 -13.33 6.69
N GLU A 62 3.21 -12.05 7.03
CA GLU A 62 2.25 -11.55 8.00
C GLU A 62 0.80 -11.82 7.58
N ALA A 63 0.45 -11.62 6.31
CA ALA A 63 -0.89 -11.92 5.80
C ALA A 63 -1.26 -13.41 6.00
N PHE A 64 -0.34 -14.33 5.68
CA PHE A 64 -0.56 -15.76 5.94
C PHE A 64 -0.66 -16.07 7.44
N ARG A 65 0.14 -15.42 8.28
CA ARG A 65 0.04 -15.56 9.74
C ARG A 65 -1.33 -15.13 10.26
N GLN A 66 -1.86 -14.02 9.76
CA GLN A 66 -3.19 -13.54 10.13
C GLN A 66 -4.30 -14.50 9.66
N ILE A 67 -4.19 -15.03 8.45
CA ILE A 67 -5.11 -16.09 7.97
C ILE A 67 -5.07 -17.29 8.91
N THR A 68 -3.89 -17.80 9.28
CA THR A 68 -3.78 -18.96 10.19
C THR A 68 -4.40 -18.72 11.55
N LEU A 69 -4.49 -17.45 11.98
CA LEU A 69 -5.05 -17.06 13.27
C LEU A 69 -6.58 -16.92 13.22
N HIS A 70 -7.13 -16.48 12.09
CA HIS A 70 -8.52 -16.00 12.02
C HIS A 70 -9.43 -16.84 11.13
N GLU A 71 -8.92 -17.47 10.08
CA GLU A 71 -9.72 -18.26 9.16
C GLU A 71 -9.77 -19.73 9.61
N THR A 72 -10.93 -20.35 9.49
CA THR A 72 -11.12 -21.79 9.78
C THR A 72 -11.19 -22.65 8.52
N ARG A 73 -11.45 -22.00 7.38
CA ARG A 73 -11.58 -22.61 6.06
C ARG A 73 -10.42 -22.18 5.17
N TRP A 74 -10.13 -23.00 4.16
CA TRP A 74 -9.11 -22.71 3.19
C TRP A 74 -9.41 -21.38 2.46
N PRO A 75 -8.47 -20.41 2.47
CA PRO A 75 -8.74 -19.08 1.93
C PRO A 75 -8.72 -19.05 0.40
N THR A 76 -9.30 -18.00 -0.16
CA THR A 76 -9.08 -17.58 -1.55
C THR A 76 -7.98 -16.52 -1.62
N PRO A 77 -7.37 -16.26 -2.80
CA PRO A 77 -6.44 -15.14 -2.98
C PRO A 77 -7.01 -13.77 -2.57
N ALA A 78 -8.33 -13.57 -2.74
CA ALA A 78 -9.00 -12.36 -2.29
C ALA A 78 -8.99 -12.21 -0.76
N VAL A 79 -9.12 -13.32 -0.02
CA VAL A 79 -9.00 -13.32 1.45
C VAL A 79 -7.60 -12.87 1.86
N PHE A 80 -6.57 -13.41 1.20
CA PHE A 80 -5.18 -13.00 1.43
C PHE A 80 -4.96 -11.50 1.26
N LEU A 81 -5.54 -10.89 0.22
CA LEU A 81 -5.42 -9.45 -0.02
C LEU A 81 -6.07 -8.59 1.07
N ARG A 82 -7.08 -9.10 1.79
CA ARG A 82 -7.69 -8.40 2.93
C ARG A 82 -6.78 -8.38 4.15
N TYR A 83 -6.01 -9.44 4.36
CA TYR A 83 -5.05 -9.55 5.46
C TYR A 83 -3.67 -8.97 5.14
N LEU A 84 -3.42 -8.60 3.87
CA LEU A 84 -2.16 -8.01 3.46
C LEU A 84 -1.98 -6.62 4.10
N PRO A 85 -1.04 -6.44 5.05
CA PRO A 85 -0.85 -5.14 5.73
C PRO A 85 -0.53 -4.06 4.71
N ALA A 86 -0.89 -2.79 4.92
CA ALA A 86 -0.48 -1.71 4.00
C ALA A 86 1.05 -1.59 3.89
N ARG A 87 1.57 -1.05 2.78
CA ARG A 87 2.99 -0.68 2.72
C ARG A 87 3.24 0.44 3.72
N MET A 88 4.40 0.41 4.38
CA MET A 88 4.83 1.58 5.15
C MET A 88 4.90 2.78 4.21
N PRO A 89 4.44 3.97 4.65
CA PRO A 89 4.51 5.17 3.83
C PRO A 89 5.97 5.43 3.44
N GLN A 90 6.20 5.67 2.15
CA GLN A 90 7.51 6.06 1.68
C GLN A 90 7.86 7.42 2.31
N LYS A 91 9.12 7.57 2.74
CA LYS A 91 9.62 8.85 3.24
C LYS A 91 9.43 9.88 2.14
N SER A 92 8.72 10.97 2.43
CA SER A 92 8.52 12.05 1.47
C SER A 92 9.88 12.61 1.04
N LEU A 93 10.02 12.89 -0.26
CA LEU A 93 11.16 13.67 -0.73
C LEU A 93 11.17 15.03 0.01
N PRO A 94 12.35 15.57 0.34
CA PRO A 94 12.42 16.93 0.84
C PRO A 94 11.78 17.87 -0.20
N PRO A 95 11.09 18.94 0.24
CA PRO A 95 10.58 19.95 -0.68
C PRO A 95 11.72 20.44 -1.59
N PRO A 96 11.45 20.73 -2.88
CA PRO A 96 12.46 21.30 -3.76
C PRO A 96 13.04 22.58 -3.14
N ALA A 97 14.35 22.76 -3.29
CA ALA A 97 15.02 23.95 -2.77
C ALA A 97 14.47 25.18 -3.48
N GLN A 98 13.85 26.09 -2.72
CA GLN A 98 13.32 27.34 -3.27
C GLN A 98 14.47 28.22 -3.77
N THR A 99 14.38 28.68 -5.01
CA THR A 99 15.31 29.66 -5.57
C THR A 99 15.12 31.02 -4.89
N ALA A 100 16.10 31.93 -5.02
CA ALA A 100 15.98 33.28 -4.48
C ALA A 100 14.80 34.05 -5.12
N GLU A 101 14.58 33.86 -6.43
CA GLU A 101 13.46 34.46 -7.16
C GLU A 101 12.10 33.92 -6.70
N GLU A 102 11.99 32.62 -6.44
CA GLU A 102 10.77 32.01 -5.92
C GLU A 102 10.41 32.55 -4.53
N LYS A 103 11.42 32.74 -3.67
CA LYS A 103 11.22 33.34 -2.34
C LYS A 103 10.73 34.78 -2.43
N GLU A 104 11.30 35.57 -3.33
CA GLU A 104 10.89 36.96 -3.50
C GLU A 104 9.48 37.07 -4.06
N ARG A 105 9.14 36.25 -5.06
CA ARG A 105 7.79 36.17 -5.61
C ARG A 105 6.77 35.75 -4.55
N ALA A 106 7.10 34.77 -3.71
CA ALA A 106 6.26 34.34 -2.60
C ALA A 106 6.03 35.46 -1.58
N ARG A 107 7.07 36.24 -1.25
CA ARG A 107 6.96 37.41 -0.36
C ARG A 107 6.05 38.49 -0.93
N ALA A 108 6.20 38.82 -2.21
CA ALA A 108 5.37 39.81 -2.88
C ALA A 108 3.88 39.39 -2.88
N ILE A 109 3.60 38.11 -3.13
CA ILE A 109 2.24 37.57 -3.08
C ILE A 109 1.67 37.67 -1.65
N LEU A 110 2.44 37.28 -0.64
CA LEU A 110 2.02 37.36 0.77
C LEU A 110 1.74 38.79 1.21
N ALA A 111 2.57 39.75 0.80
CA ALA A 111 2.37 41.17 1.09
C ALA A 111 1.05 41.68 0.47
N GLY A 112 0.78 41.33 -0.79
CA GLY A 112 -0.48 41.69 -1.44
C GLY A 112 -1.71 41.09 -0.76
N ILE A 113 -1.62 39.84 -0.32
CA ILE A 113 -2.71 39.18 0.43
C ILE A 113 -2.94 39.89 1.77
N MET A 114 -1.88 40.25 2.52
CA MET A 114 -2.02 40.97 3.79
C MET A 114 -2.68 42.34 3.62
N GLU A 115 -2.35 43.09 2.58
CA GLU A 115 -2.95 44.39 2.31
C GLU A 115 -4.42 44.27 1.89
N ALA A 116 -4.78 43.27 1.09
CA ALA A 116 -6.17 42.98 0.75
C ALA A 116 -7.00 42.58 1.99
N LEU A 117 -6.40 41.79 2.91
CA LEU A 117 -7.05 41.42 4.17
C LEU A 117 -7.23 42.61 5.11
N LYS A 118 -6.23 43.50 5.23
CA LYS A 118 -6.35 44.77 5.98
C LYS A 118 -7.43 45.66 5.42
N SER A 119 -7.45 45.87 4.10
CA SER A 119 -8.43 46.73 3.43
C SER A 119 -9.87 46.21 3.59
N LYS A 120 -10.07 44.89 3.53
CA LYS A 120 -11.39 44.30 3.85
C LYS A 120 -11.79 44.49 5.31
N ARG A 121 -10.84 44.44 6.25
CA ARG A 121 -11.12 44.65 7.67
C ARG A 121 -11.54 46.10 7.96
N THR A 122 -10.85 47.08 7.38
CA THR A 122 -11.15 48.51 7.58
C THR A 122 -12.46 48.94 6.93
N ILE A 123 -12.82 48.37 5.76
CA ILE A 123 -14.12 48.61 5.11
C ILE A 123 -15.28 48.04 5.93
N ASN A 124 -15.08 46.90 6.61
CA ASN A 124 -16.11 46.29 7.44
C ASN A 124 -16.32 47.02 8.79
N GLU A 125 -15.28 47.67 9.31
CA GLU A 125 -15.34 48.49 10.55
C GLU A 125 -15.97 49.88 10.34
N SER A 126 -15.97 50.39 9.10
CA SER A 126 -16.52 51.72 8.75
C SER A 126 -17.98 51.70 8.29
N GLY A 127 -18.59 50.52 8.16
CA GLY A 127 -20.00 50.33 7.78
C GLY A 127 -20.97 50.04 8.94
N GLN A 128 -20.54 50.18 10.20
CA GLN A 128 -21.37 49.91 11.39
C GLN A 128 -21.83 51.18 12.16
N ASN A 129 -21.74 52.37 11.57
CA ASN A 129 -22.21 53.62 12.21
C ASN A 129 -23.41 54.21 11.48
#